data_AF-A0A4Y2HPE1-F1
#
_entry.id   AF-A0A4Y2HPE1-F1
#
_cell.length_a   1.000
_cell.length_b   1.000
_cell.length_c   1.000
_cell.angle_alpha   90.00
_cell.angle_beta   90.00
_cell.angle_gamma   90.00
#
_symmetry.space_group_name_H-M   'P 1'
#
loop_
_entity.id
_entity.type
_entity.pdbx_description
1 polymer ?
#
loop_
_entity_poly.entity_id
_entity_poly.type
_entity_poly.pdbx_seq_one_letter_code
_entity_poly.pdbx_strand_id
1 'polypeptide(L)'
;MPGTGPLARSMDKQFEKLFVMMAEMKAGQEEMRVAQAGLEQKREAGQAGLEQKMEAGQEEMQSGQERISTNGWTDFVKASQLVASLRGSAAEVLKGIPAGKLTDPTTIKKALESRFGDSYLTQFYRTELKTRRRKPGQSLQELAADVERLMSLAYAESPLDIRESLAVQFFVDAIRDEETQLSTRLMDFTDLKSALAYSMKFESAKTASKVSIHARSIEIEDDIWKERDDKFESLGIGKISEQSCC
;
A
#
# COMPACT_ATOMS: atom_id res chain seq x y z
N MET A 1 92.89 -18.17 -77.78
CA MET A 1 92.94 -18.27 -76.30
C MET A 1 92.42 -16.96 -75.73
N PRO A 2 91.56 -16.93 -74.70
CA PRO A 2 90.90 -18.02 -73.99
C PRO A 2 89.42 -18.16 -74.48
N GLY A 3 88.72 -19.29 -74.44
CA GLY A 3 88.79 -20.39 -73.50
C GLY A 3 87.62 -20.38 -72.50
N THR A 4 86.39 -20.05 -72.91
CA THR A 4 85.21 -20.31 -72.05
C THR A 4 84.82 -21.78 -72.20
N GLY A 5 85.45 -22.64 -71.39
CA GLY A 5 85.26 -24.08 -71.40
C GLY A 5 83.86 -24.53 -70.93
N PRO A 6 83.56 -25.84 -71.03
CA PRO A 6 82.28 -26.45 -70.64
C PRO A 6 81.80 -26.12 -69.22
N LEU A 7 82.73 -25.72 -68.34
CA LEU A 7 82.48 -25.27 -66.96
C LEU A 7 81.67 -23.97 -66.88
N ALA A 8 81.87 -23.00 -67.79
CA ALA A 8 81.16 -21.71 -67.76
C ALA A 8 79.65 -21.86 -68.07
N ARG A 9 79.30 -22.71 -69.05
CA ARG A 9 77.88 -23.04 -69.36
C ARG A 9 77.20 -23.89 -68.28
N SER A 10 77.98 -24.67 -67.54
CA SER A 10 77.47 -25.50 -66.44
C SER A 10 77.10 -24.64 -65.22
N MET A 11 77.94 -23.65 -64.90
CA MET A 11 77.67 -22.69 -63.83
C MET A 11 76.42 -21.83 -64.14
N ASP A 12 76.26 -21.33 -65.37
CA ASP A 12 75.06 -20.58 -65.79
C ASP A 12 73.77 -21.41 -65.62
N LYS A 13 73.78 -22.69 -65.99
CA LYS A 13 72.62 -23.57 -65.80
C LYS A 13 72.29 -23.82 -64.33
N GLN A 14 73.27 -23.78 -63.43
CA GLN A 14 73.06 -23.95 -61.99
C GLN A 14 72.51 -22.66 -61.37
N PHE A 15 73.00 -21.49 -61.78
CA PHE A 15 72.44 -20.20 -61.35
C PHE A 15 71.01 -19.99 -61.84
N GLU A 16 70.70 -20.35 -63.08
CA GLU A 16 69.34 -20.24 -63.62
C GLU A 16 68.35 -21.14 -62.86
N LYS A 17 68.77 -22.38 -62.53
CA LYS A 17 67.97 -23.26 -61.66
C LYS A 17 67.75 -22.66 -60.28
N LEU A 18 68.76 -21.98 -59.71
CA LEU A 18 68.65 -21.34 -58.40
C LEU A 18 67.68 -20.13 -58.43
N PHE A 19 67.68 -19.35 -59.52
CA PHE A 19 66.74 -18.24 -59.72
C PHE A 19 65.30 -18.72 -59.89
N VAL A 20 65.08 -19.78 -60.67
CA VAL A 20 63.77 -20.41 -60.81
C VAL A 20 63.26 -20.92 -59.45
N MET A 21 64.12 -21.60 -58.67
CA MET A 21 63.75 -22.10 -57.34
C MET A 21 63.42 -20.97 -56.34
N MET A 22 64.16 -19.85 -56.39
CA MET A 22 63.85 -18.67 -55.58
C MET A 22 62.54 -17.99 -56.02
N ALA A 23 62.26 -17.94 -57.32
CA ALA A 23 61.02 -17.38 -57.84
C ALA A 23 59.81 -18.23 -57.42
N GLU A 24 59.91 -19.56 -57.49
CA GLU A 24 58.88 -20.49 -57.02
C GLU A 24 58.65 -20.38 -55.51
N MET A 25 59.73 -20.30 -54.72
CA MET A 25 59.62 -20.09 -53.27
C MET A 25 58.97 -18.75 -52.92
N LYS A 26 59.30 -17.70 -53.66
CA LYS A 26 58.72 -16.36 -53.47
C LYS A 26 57.25 -16.32 -53.89
N ALA A 27 56.88 -17.03 -54.96
CA ALA A 27 55.49 -17.19 -55.38
C ALA A 27 54.69 -17.98 -54.34
N GLY A 28 55.23 -19.12 -53.85
CA GLY A 28 54.61 -19.91 -52.79
C GLY A 28 54.47 -19.14 -51.47
N GLN A 29 55.44 -18.28 -51.14
CA GLN A 29 55.37 -17.41 -49.98
C GLN A 29 54.29 -16.34 -50.12
N GLU A 30 54.13 -15.74 -51.32
CA GLU A 30 53.08 -14.75 -51.57
C GLU A 30 51.68 -15.38 -51.61
N GLU A 31 51.53 -16.57 -52.18
CA GLU A 31 50.26 -17.31 -52.12
C GLU A 31 49.85 -17.64 -50.68
N MET A 32 50.81 -18.03 -49.84
CA MET A 32 50.55 -18.25 -48.41
C MET A 32 50.13 -16.96 -47.69
N ARG A 33 50.76 -15.82 -48.03
CA ARG A 33 50.40 -14.51 -47.49
C ARG A 33 48.98 -14.10 -47.88
N VAL A 34 48.60 -14.32 -49.14
CA VAL A 34 47.25 -14.05 -49.65
C VAL A 34 46.23 -14.99 -49.02
N ALA A 35 46.55 -16.27 -48.86
CA ALA A 35 45.68 -17.23 -48.17
C ALA A 35 45.47 -16.85 -46.70
N GLN A 36 46.52 -16.42 -46.00
CA GLN A 36 46.44 -15.95 -44.62
C GLN A 36 45.58 -14.68 -44.51
N ALA A 37 45.78 -13.70 -45.39
CA ALA A 37 44.98 -12.48 -45.44
C ALA A 37 43.50 -12.78 -45.75
N GLY A 38 43.21 -13.74 -46.64
CA GLY A 38 41.84 -14.15 -46.96
C GLY A 38 41.13 -14.83 -45.78
N LEU A 39 41.85 -15.60 -44.96
CA LEU A 39 41.30 -16.19 -43.74
C LEU A 39 41.04 -15.13 -42.66
N GLU A 40 41.93 -14.14 -42.55
CA GLU A 40 41.78 -13.01 -41.64
C GLU A 40 40.59 -12.13 -42.01
N GLN A 41 40.46 -11.78 -43.29
CA GLN A 41 39.32 -11.01 -43.81
C GLN A 41 38.00 -11.74 -43.57
N LYS A 42 37.95 -13.07 -43.73
CA LYS A 42 36.75 -13.87 -43.41
C LYS A 42 36.42 -13.87 -41.92
N ARG A 43 37.44 -13.86 -41.05
CA ARG A 43 37.26 -13.78 -39.59
C ARG A 43 36.70 -12.42 -39.19
N GLU A 44 37.28 -11.36 -39.72
CA GLU A 44 36.87 -9.97 -39.47
C GLU A 44 35.45 -9.71 -40.01
N ALA A 45 35.13 -10.16 -41.22
CA ALA A 45 33.80 -10.02 -41.78
C ALA A 45 32.75 -10.84 -40.98
N GLY A 46 33.14 -12.02 -40.49
CA GLY A 46 32.30 -12.83 -39.61
C GLY A 46 32.03 -12.13 -38.27
N GLN A 47 33.05 -11.51 -37.70
CA GLN A 47 32.94 -10.74 -36.45
C GLN A 47 32.09 -9.48 -36.64
N ALA A 48 32.36 -8.68 -37.68
CA ALA A 48 31.60 -7.47 -37.99
C ALA A 48 30.12 -7.80 -38.27
N GLY A 49 29.83 -8.92 -38.94
CA GLY A 49 28.45 -9.36 -39.17
C GLY A 49 27.71 -9.80 -37.90
N LEU A 50 28.44 -10.29 -36.89
CA LEU A 50 27.88 -10.61 -35.58
C LEU A 50 27.66 -9.35 -34.74
N GLU A 51 28.60 -8.41 -34.77
CA GLU A 51 28.47 -7.10 -34.11
C GLU A 51 27.28 -6.31 -34.66
N GLN A 52 27.13 -6.20 -35.99
CA GLN A 52 25.96 -5.56 -36.61
C GLN A 52 24.64 -6.22 -36.20
N LYS A 53 24.60 -7.55 -36.05
CA LYS A 53 23.39 -8.25 -35.61
C LYS A 53 23.07 -8.01 -34.14
N MET A 54 24.09 -7.87 -33.29
CA MET A 54 23.89 -7.51 -31.89
C MET A 54 23.45 -6.06 -31.76
N GLU A 55 24.06 -5.14 -32.50
CA GLU A 55 23.68 -3.72 -32.54
C GLU A 55 22.25 -3.56 -33.07
N ALA A 56 21.91 -4.19 -34.20
CA ALA A 56 20.54 -4.17 -34.74
C ALA A 56 19.53 -4.79 -33.76
N GLY A 57 19.89 -5.89 -33.08
CA GLY A 57 19.04 -6.48 -32.03
C GLY A 57 18.90 -5.58 -30.80
N GLN A 58 19.95 -4.84 -30.44
CA GLN A 58 19.92 -3.83 -29.37
C GLN A 58 19.07 -2.63 -29.74
N GLU A 59 19.16 -2.13 -30.98
CA GLU A 59 18.33 -1.05 -31.50
C GLU A 59 16.86 -1.46 -31.63
N GLU A 60 16.58 -2.69 -32.08
CA GLU A 60 15.21 -3.21 -32.08
C GLU A 60 14.66 -3.40 -30.66
N MET A 61 15.50 -3.82 -29.70
CA MET A 61 15.11 -3.88 -28.29
C MET A 61 14.91 -2.48 -27.69
N GLN A 62 15.75 -1.50 -28.03
CA GLN A 62 15.60 -0.10 -27.59
C GLN A 62 14.35 0.53 -28.20
N SER A 63 14.11 0.34 -29.49
CA SER A 63 12.91 0.79 -30.20
C SER A 63 11.65 0.09 -29.66
N GLY A 64 11.72 -1.22 -29.41
CA GLY A 64 10.65 -1.98 -28.75
C GLY A 64 10.37 -1.45 -27.34
N GLN A 65 11.41 -1.12 -26.57
CA GLN A 65 11.30 -0.59 -25.21
C GLN A 65 10.81 0.87 -25.18
N GLU A 66 11.11 1.68 -26.19
CA GLU A 66 10.57 3.03 -26.38
C GLU A 66 9.07 2.99 -26.77
N ARG A 67 8.68 2.00 -27.59
CA ARG A 67 7.28 1.74 -27.94
C ARG A 67 6.46 1.17 -26.78
N ILE A 68 7.08 0.44 -25.86
CA ILE A 68 6.44 -0.11 -24.66
C ILE A 68 6.39 0.94 -23.52
N SER A 69 7.35 1.86 -23.46
CA SER A 69 7.36 2.99 -22.50
C SER A 69 6.38 4.10 -22.89
N THR A 70 5.86 4.06 -24.11
CA THR A 70 4.86 4.99 -24.61
C THR A 70 3.48 4.35 -24.65
N ASN A 71 2.75 4.46 -23.53
CA ASN A 71 1.33 4.81 -23.68
C ASN A 71 1.22 6.12 -24.51
N GLY A 72 2.28 6.93 -24.60
CA GLY A 72 2.51 7.88 -25.72
C GLY A 72 1.65 9.13 -25.68
N TRP A 73 0.72 9.22 -24.74
CA TRP A 73 -0.01 10.44 -24.48
C TRP A 73 0.96 11.46 -23.88
N THR A 74 1.32 12.49 -24.65
CA THR A 74 1.92 13.69 -24.07
C THR A 74 0.91 14.31 -23.09
N ASP A 75 1.40 15.02 -22.07
CA ASP A 75 0.51 15.61 -21.07
C ASP A 75 -0.54 16.54 -21.69
N PHE A 76 -0.20 17.19 -22.80
CA PHE A 76 -1.14 17.93 -23.65
C PHE A 76 -2.28 17.05 -24.19
N VAL A 77 -1.97 15.87 -24.74
CA VAL A 77 -2.99 14.94 -25.28
C VAL A 77 -3.84 14.39 -24.13
N LYS A 78 -3.25 14.06 -22.97
CA LYS A 78 -3.99 13.64 -21.77
C LYS A 78 -4.96 14.74 -21.30
N ALA A 79 -4.49 15.97 -21.23
CA ALA A 79 -5.29 17.12 -20.80
C ALA A 79 -6.44 17.40 -21.77
N SER A 80 -6.15 17.39 -23.08
CA SER A 80 -7.15 17.60 -24.14
C SER A 80 -8.25 16.55 -24.08
N GLN A 81 -7.88 15.28 -23.90
CA GLN A 81 -8.85 14.19 -23.78
C GLN A 81 -9.64 14.24 -22.47
N LEU A 82 -8.99 14.60 -21.37
CA LEU A 82 -9.67 14.80 -20.09
C LEU A 82 -10.73 15.89 -20.23
N VAL A 83 -10.37 17.06 -20.75
CA VAL A 83 -11.29 18.18 -21.05
C VAL A 83 -12.45 17.71 -21.95
N ALA A 84 -12.13 17.00 -23.04
CA ALA A 84 -13.12 16.50 -23.98
C ALA A 84 -14.06 15.45 -23.38
N SER A 85 -13.68 14.80 -22.28
CA SER A 85 -14.48 13.77 -21.59
C SER A 85 -15.35 14.34 -20.47
N LEU A 86 -15.04 15.53 -19.93
CA LEU A 86 -15.84 16.14 -18.87
C LEU A 86 -17.24 16.53 -19.40
N ARG A 87 -18.26 16.26 -18.59
CA ARG A 87 -19.67 16.55 -18.89
C ARG A 87 -20.36 17.14 -17.66
N GLY A 88 -21.46 17.87 -17.88
CA GLY A 88 -22.29 18.43 -16.80
C GLY A 88 -21.50 19.30 -15.82
N SER A 89 -21.75 19.12 -14.51
CA SER A 89 -21.11 19.90 -13.43
C SER A 89 -19.57 19.81 -13.45
N ALA A 90 -19.00 18.70 -13.94
CA ALA A 90 -17.56 18.54 -14.05
C ALA A 90 -16.95 19.43 -15.15
N ALA A 91 -17.66 19.63 -16.27
CA ALA A 91 -17.23 20.55 -17.32
C ALA A 91 -17.27 22.01 -16.86
N GLU A 92 -18.20 22.38 -15.96
CA GLU A 92 -18.28 23.73 -15.42
C GLU A 92 -17.04 24.14 -14.62
N VAL A 93 -16.28 23.18 -14.06
CA VAL A 93 -15.00 23.46 -13.39
C VAL A 93 -13.99 24.11 -14.33
N LEU A 94 -14.03 23.74 -15.62
CA LEU A 94 -13.09 24.24 -16.62
C LEU A 94 -13.22 25.75 -16.86
N LYS A 95 -14.41 26.33 -16.64
CA LYS A 95 -14.63 27.79 -16.81
C LYS A 95 -13.82 28.64 -15.82
N GLY A 96 -13.43 28.06 -14.68
CA GLY A 96 -12.60 28.73 -13.67
C GLY A 96 -11.10 28.61 -13.93
N ILE A 97 -10.67 27.80 -14.91
CA ILE A 97 -9.26 27.55 -15.21
C ILE A 97 -8.83 28.41 -16.40
N PRO A 98 -7.74 29.20 -16.30
CA PRO A 98 -7.21 29.95 -17.44
C PRO A 98 -6.86 29.03 -18.61
N ALA A 99 -7.18 29.45 -19.84
CA ALA A 99 -7.00 28.63 -21.05
C ALA A 99 -5.57 28.11 -21.23
N GLY A 100 -4.55 28.90 -20.90
CA GLY A 100 -3.14 28.48 -20.98
C GLY A 100 -2.72 27.40 -19.97
N LYS A 101 -3.58 27.08 -18.99
CA LYS A 101 -3.35 26.00 -18.01
C LYS A 101 -4.21 24.76 -18.26
N LEU A 102 -5.11 24.80 -19.23
CA LEU A 102 -5.92 23.64 -19.64
C LEU A 102 -5.12 22.59 -20.43
N THR A 103 -3.85 22.86 -20.72
CA THR A 103 -2.91 21.91 -21.33
C THR A 103 -2.17 21.06 -20.31
N ASP A 104 -2.27 21.41 -19.03
CA ASP A 104 -1.65 20.67 -17.93
C ASP A 104 -2.70 19.78 -17.24
N PRO A 105 -2.57 18.45 -17.34
CA PRO A 105 -3.54 17.52 -16.76
C PRO A 105 -3.53 17.60 -15.23
N THR A 106 -2.42 18.01 -14.60
CA THR A 106 -2.33 18.10 -13.14
C THR A 106 -3.16 19.26 -12.59
N THR A 107 -3.17 20.41 -13.27
CA THR A 107 -4.03 21.56 -12.92
C THR A 107 -5.50 21.21 -13.04
N ILE A 108 -5.92 20.52 -14.10
CA ILE A 108 -7.32 20.09 -14.28
C ILE A 108 -7.71 19.08 -13.19
N LYS A 109 -6.87 18.09 -12.92
CA LYS A 109 -7.10 17.11 -11.85
C LYS A 109 -7.27 17.79 -10.48
N LYS A 110 -6.38 18.71 -10.12
CA LYS A 110 -6.48 19.47 -8.86
C LYS A 110 -7.77 20.29 -8.75
N ALA A 111 -8.21 20.93 -9.82
CA ALA A 111 -9.46 21.69 -9.81
C ALA A 111 -10.69 20.78 -9.64
N LEU A 112 -10.68 19.60 -10.27
CA LEU A 112 -11.72 18.59 -10.08
C LEU A 112 -11.71 18.04 -8.66
N GLU A 113 -10.55 17.70 -8.11
CA GLU A 113 -10.37 17.28 -6.71
C GLU A 113 -10.80 18.38 -5.73
N SER A 114 -10.60 19.65 -6.05
CA SER A 114 -11.05 20.73 -5.19
C SER A 114 -12.58 20.85 -5.13
N ARG A 115 -13.29 20.57 -6.24
CA ARG A 115 -14.75 20.76 -6.33
C ARG A 115 -15.53 19.49 -6.01
N PHE A 116 -14.97 18.33 -6.34
CA PHE A 116 -15.62 17.02 -6.18
C PHE A 116 -14.82 16.04 -5.34
N GLY A 117 -13.59 16.37 -4.97
CA GLY A 117 -12.80 15.49 -4.14
C GLY A 117 -13.46 15.28 -2.79
N ASP A 118 -13.18 14.13 -2.21
CA ASP A 118 -13.82 13.68 -0.98
C ASP A 118 -13.45 14.53 0.24
N SER A 119 -12.66 15.60 0.10
CA SER A 119 -12.23 16.45 1.22
C SER A 119 -13.41 16.95 2.07
N TYR A 120 -14.50 17.40 1.43
CA TYR A 120 -15.73 17.79 2.15
C TYR A 120 -16.38 16.60 2.86
N LEU A 121 -16.40 15.43 2.21
CA LEU A 121 -16.96 14.20 2.77
C LEU A 121 -16.13 13.67 3.95
N THR A 122 -14.79 13.73 3.85
CA THR A 122 -13.84 13.45 4.93
C THR A 122 -14.06 14.41 6.11
N GLN A 123 -14.23 15.72 5.86
CA GLN A 123 -14.53 16.69 6.92
C GLN A 123 -15.88 16.43 7.59
N PHE A 124 -16.88 16.02 6.82
CA PHE A 124 -18.18 15.60 7.34
C PHE A 124 -18.02 14.43 8.32
N TYR A 125 -17.32 13.36 7.94
CA TYR A 125 -17.10 12.22 8.84
C TYR A 125 -16.24 12.55 10.07
N ARG A 126 -15.26 13.46 9.94
CA ARG A 126 -14.52 13.98 11.10
C ARG A 126 -15.42 14.71 12.09
N THR A 127 -16.43 15.42 11.58
CA THR A 127 -17.41 16.12 12.42
C THR A 127 -18.38 15.12 13.08
N GLU A 128 -18.77 14.08 12.34
CA GLU A 128 -19.59 12.98 12.87
C GLU A 128 -18.88 12.24 14.02
N LEU A 129 -17.56 11.99 13.90
CA LEU A 129 -16.74 11.41 14.97
C LEU A 129 -16.75 12.28 16.24
N LYS A 130 -16.48 13.59 16.10
CA LYS A 130 -16.42 14.52 17.25
C LYS A 130 -17.74 14.61 18.03
N THR A 131 -18.85 14.51 17.31
CA THR A 131 -20.20 14.62 17.87
C THR A 131 -20.79 13.27 18.26
N ARG A 132 -20.10 12.17 17.97
CA ARG A 132 -20.58 10.81 18.25
C ARG A 132 -20.77 10.60 19.75
N ARG A 133 -21.96 10.14 20.14
CA ARG A 133 -22.28 9.69 21.50
C ARG A 133 -23.12 8.43 21.45
N ARG A 134 -22.82 7.44 22.31
CA ARG A 134 -23.53 6.14 22.39
C ARG A 134 -25.04 6.36 22.52
N LYS A 135 -25.84 5.75 21.67
CA LYS A 135 -27.31 5.88 21.76
C LYS A 135 -27.85 5.04 22.94
N PRO A 136 -28.98 5.43 23.57
CA PRO A 136 -29.65 4.55 24.52
C PRO A 136 -29.95 3.19 23.89
N GLY A 137 -29.64 2.09 24.58
CA GLY A 137 -29.84 0.72 24.07
C GLY A 137 -28.78 0.25 23.06
N GLN A 138 -27.90 1.11 22.55
CA GLN A 138 -26.79 0.70 21.70
C GLN A 138 -25.75 -0.05 22.53
N SER A 139 -25.22 -1.16 22.01
CA SER A 139 -24.10 -1.90 22.61
C SER A 139 -22.76 -1.18 22.41
N LEU A 140 -21.77 -1.48 23.25
CA LEU A 140 -20.41 -0.96 23.04
C LEU A 140 -19.79 -1.46 21.72
N GLN A 141 -20.13 -2.66 21.28
CA GLN A 141 -19.63 -3.25 20.03
C GLN A 141 -20.14 -2.49 18.81
N GLU A 142 -21.43 -2.16 18.76
CA GLU A 142 -22.00 -1.35 17.68
C GLU A 142 -21.39 0.05 17.66
N LEU A 143 -21.15 0.65 18.84
CA LEU A 143 -20.47 1.94 18.91
C LEU A 143 -19.04 1.85 18.35
N ALA A 144 -18.27 0.83 18.72
CA ALA A 144 -16.91 0.65 18.23
C ALA A 144 -16.88 0.42 16.71
N ALA A 145 -17.78 -0.41 16.19
CA ALA A 145 -17.91 -0.64 14.75
C ALA A 145 -18.25 0.65 13.98
N ASP A 146 -19.15 1.50 14.53
CA ASP A 146 -19.45 2.81 13.96
C ASP A 146 -18.22 3.73 13.95
N VAL A 147 -17.45 3.75 15.04
CA VAL A 147 -16.21 4.54 15.15
C VAL A 147 -15.17 4.05 14.14
N GLU A 148 -14.93 2.74 14.04
CA GLU A 148 -14.00 2.14 13.09
C GLU A 148 -14.38 2.47 11.63
N ARG A 149 -15.67 2.35 11.30
CA ARG A 149 -16.21 2.74 10.00
C ARG A 149 -15.94 4.21 9.71
N LEU A 150 -16.26 5.10 10.66
CA LEU A 150 -16.04 6.54 10.49
C LEU A 150 -14.55 6.89 10.40
N MET A 151 -13.68 6.24 11.17
CA MET A 151 -12.23 6.44 11.10
C MET A 151 -11.68 6.05 9.72
N SER A 152 -12.17 4.95 9.15
CA SER A 152 -11.80 4.52 7.80
C SER A 152 -12.21 5.53 6.73
N LEU A 153 -13.29 6.28 6.94
CA LEU A 153 -13.78 7.30 6.00
C LEU A 153 -13.16 8.70 6.23
N ALA A 154 -12.87 9.04 7.49
CA ALA A 154 -12.36 10.34 7.92
C ALA A 154 -10.82 10.47 7.85
N TYR A 155 -10.12 9.35 7.91
CA TYR A 155 -8.66 9.27 8.03
C TYR A 155 -8.07 8.13 7.18
N ALA A 156 -8.64 7.87 5.99
CA ALA A 156 -8.21 6.84 5.05
C ALA A 156 -6.71 6.94 4.69
N GLU A 157 -6.21 8.17 4.54
CA GLU A 157 -4.82 8.49 4.17
C GLU A 157 -3.86 8.52 5.38
N SER A 158 -4.38 8.43 6.60
CA SER A 158 -3.54 8.47 7.81
C SER A 158 -2.97 7.08 8.13
N PRO A 159 -1.73 7.00 8.67
CA PRO A 159 -1.14 5.75 9.14
C PRO A 159 -2.04 5.00 10.15
N LEU A 160 -1.93 3.68 10.16
CA LEU A 160 -2.82 2.80 10.96
C LEU A 160 -2.68 3.04 12.46
N ASP A 161 -1.46 3.20 12.96
CA ASP A 161 -1.15 3.48 14.37
C ASP A 161 -1.78 4.78 14.87
N ILE A 162 -1.72 5.83 14.05
CA ILE A 162 -2.38 7.11 14.32
C ILE A 162 -3.90 6.95 14.31
N ARG A 163 -4.43 6.17 13.36
CA ARG A 163 -5.87 5.92 13.25
C ARG A 163 -6.40 5.16 14.46
N GLU A 164 -5.70 4.11 14.91
CA GLU A 164 -6.08 3.32 16.09
C GLU A 164 -6.08 4.17 17.37
N SER A 165 -5.02 4.96 17.58
CA SER A 165 -4.91 5.84 18.75
C SER A 165 -6.05 6.87 18.80
N LEU A 166 -6.39 7.47 17.64
CA LEU A 166 -7.54 8.37 17.54
C LEU A 166 -8.88 7.64 17.72
N ALA A 167 -9.00 6.42 17.19
CA ALA A 167 -10.21 5.61 17.33
C ALA A 167 -10.51 5.30 18.79
N VAL A 168 -9.49 4.94 19.58
CA VAL A 168 -9.61 4.77 21.04
C VAL A 168 -10.14 6.05 21.69
N GLN A 169 -9.55 7.21 21.36
CA GLN A 169 -9.97 8.49 21.94
C GLN A 169 -11.43 8.83 21.62
N PHE A 170 -11.83 8.73 20.35
CA PHE A 170 -13.21 8.98 19.93
C PHE A 170 -14.20 7.97 20.52
N PHE A 171 -13.82 6.70 20.63
CA PHE A 171 -14.63 5.66 21.27
C PHE A 171 -14.88 5.99 22.74
N VAL A 172 -13.83 6.29 23.49
CA VAL A 172 -13.92 6.65 24.92
C VAL A 172 -14.77 7.91 25.11
N ASP A 173 -14.55 8.95 24.31
CA ASP A 173 -15.35 10.20 24.36
C ASP A 173 -16.82 9.98 24.00
N ALA A 174 -17.13 8.95 23.20
CA ALA A 174 -18.50 8.61 22.83
C ALA A 174 -19.26 7.81 23.90
N ILE A 175 -18.58 7.20 24.88
CA ILE A 175 -19.22 6.47 25.99
C ILE A 175 -19.99 7.46 26.88
N ARG A 176 -21.25 7.15 27.20
CA ARG A 176 -22.11 7.99 28.06
C ARG A 176 -22.00 7.69 29.55
N ASP A 177 -21.68 6.45 29.92
CA ASP A 177 -21.49 6.07 31.31
C ASP A 177 -20.14 6.60 31.81
N GLU A 178 -20.16 7.58 32.70
CA GLU A 178 -18.97 8.30 33.16
C GLU A 178 -17.94 7.37 33.81
N GLU A 179 -18.38 6.40 34.61
CA GLU A 179 -17.48 5.46 35.28
C GLU A 179 -16.73 4.57 34.28
N THR A 180 -17.45 4.04 33.28
CA THR A 180 -16.87 3.22 32.19
C THR A 180 -15.96 4.08 31.30
N GLN A 181 -16.36 5.32 31.01
CA GLN A 181 -15.54 6.26 30.24
C GLN A 181 -14.23 6.56 30.97
N LEU A 182 -14.29 6.95 32.25
CA LEU A 182 -13.11 7.29 33.05
C LEU A 182 -12.20 6.09 33.25
N SER A 183 -12.75 4.91 33.57
CA SER A 183 -11.95 3.70 33.75
C SER A 183 -11.23 3.30 32.47
N THR A 184 -11.90 3.39 31.31
CA THR A 184 -11.28 3.09 30.01
C THR A 184 -10.24 4.14 29.63
N ARG A 185 -10.47 5.43 29.95
CA ARG A 185 -9.54 6.54 29.65
C ARG A 185 -8.21 6.45 30.41
N LEU A 186 -8.25 5.96 31.64
CA LEU A 186 -7.06 5.82 32.48
C LEU A 186 -6.11 4.72 32.00
N MET A 187 -6.53 3.92 31.03
CA MET A 187 -5.74 2.86 30.44
C MET A 187 -5.07 3.37 29.16
N ASP A 188 -3.80 3.01 28.96
CA ASP A 188 -3.02 3.40 27.77
C ASP A 188 -3.25 2.43 26.60
N PHE A 189 -4.49 2.36 26.11
CA PHE A 189 -4.81 1.52 24.95
C PHE A 189 -4.27 2.14 23.66
N THR A 190 -3.64 1.30 22.83
CA THR A 190 -3.15 1.66 21.50
C THR A 190 -4.00 1.10 20.37
N ASP A 191 -4.96 0.22 20.69
CA ASP A 191 -5.87 -0.39 19.72
C ASP A 191 -7.33 -0.35 20.21
N LEU A 192 -8.25 -0.08 19.28
CA LEU A 192 -9.68 0.07 19.57
C LEU A 192 -10.29 -1.23 20.13
N LYS A 193 -9.79 -2.37 19.68
CA LYS A 193 -10.31 -3.68 20.07
C LYS A 193 -10.04 -3.99 21.54
N SER A 194 -8.85 -3.68 22.04
CA SER A 194 -8.48 -3.82 23.45
C SER A 194 -9.28 -2.86 24.33
N ALA A 195 -9.45 -1.60 23.89
CA ALA A 195 -10.28 -0.63 24.60
C ALA A 195 -11.73 -1.14 24.73
N LEU A 196 -12.32 -1.61 23.62
CA LEU A 196 -13.65 -2.22 23.62
C LEU A 196 -13.75 -3.42 24.57
N ALA A 197 -12.78 -4.35 24.48
CA ALA A 197 -12.78 -5.54 25.31
C ALA A 197 -12.68 -5.20 26.81
N TYR A 198 -11.88 -4.21 27.17
CA TYR A 198 -11.81 -3.70 28.54
C TYR A 198 -13.13 -3.07 28.98
N SER A 199 -13.68 -2.14 28.19
CA SER A 199 -14.95 -1.47 28.54
C SER A 199 -16.08 -2.48 28.73
N MET A 200 -16.17 -3.51 27.89
CA MET A 200 -17.16 -4.60 28.05
C MET A 200 -16.96 -5.37 29.36
N LYS A 201 -15.72 -5.73 29.70
CA LYS A 201 -15.40 -6.41 30.96
C LYS A 201 -15.75 -5.54 32.16
N PHE A 202 -15.45 -4.25 32.08
CA PHE A 202 -15.76 -3.28 33.12
C PHE A 202 -17.27 -3.13 33.33
N GLU A 203 -18.07 -2.96 32.26
CA GLU A 203 -19.54 -2.90 32.36
C GLU A 203 -20.14 -4.17 32.99
N SER A 204 -19.58 -5.33 32.64
CA SER A 204 -20.00 -6.62 33.20
C SER A 204 -19.69 -6.70 34.70
N ALA A 205 -18.47 -6.35 35.10
CA ALA A 205 -18.04 -6.35 36.51
C ALA A 205 -18.83 -5.34 37.35
N LYS A 206 -19.07 -4.14 36.81
CA LYS A 206 -19.87 -3.09 37.44
C LYS A 206 -21.32 -3.56 37.67
N THR A 207 -21.92 -4.22 36.68
CA THR A 207 -23.27 -4.78 36.82
C THR A 207 -23.31 -5.86 37.89
N ALA A 208 -22.35 -6.80 37.89
CA ALA A 208 -22.25 -7.84 38.91
C ALA A 208 -22.04 -7.27 40.33
N SER A 209 -21.23 -6.22 40.48
CA SER A 209 -20.99 -5.55 41.76
C SER A 209 -22.26 -4.88 42.31
N LYS A 210 -23.00 -4.15 41.45
CA LYS A 210 -24.28 -3.54 41.84
C LYS A 210 -25.31 -4.59 42.28
N VAL A 211 -25.40 -5.71 41.55
CA VAL A 211 -26.25 -6.83 41.93
C VAL A 211 -25.81 -7.43 43.27
N SER A 212 -24.51 -7.63 43.49
CA SER A 212 -23.97 -8.18 44.73
C SER A 212 -24.24 -7.28 45.94
N ILE A 213 -24.12 -5.95 45.81
CA ILE A 213 -24.43 -5.00 46.88
C ILE A 213 -25.94 -5.02 47.18
N HIS A 214 -26.78 -5.04 46.14
CA HIS A 214 -28.24 -5.07 46.31
C HIS A 214 -28.71 -6.37 46.96
N ALA A 215 -28.16 -7.52 46.57
CA ALA A 215 -28.44 -8.82 47.19
C ALA A 215 -28.06 -8.84 48.67
N ARG A 216 -26.85 -8.37 49.03
CA ARG A 216 -26.42 -8.27 50.44
C ARG A 216 -27.27 -7.32 51.28
N SER A 217 -27.81 -6.27 50.66
CA SER A 217 -28.69 -5.32 51.37
C SER A 217 -30.06 -5.95 51.67
N ILE A 218 -30.58 -6.76 50.75
CA ILE A 218 -31.81 -7.54 50.96
C ILE A 218 -31.61 -8.60 52.06
N GLU A 219 -30.47 -9.31 52.04
CA GLU A 219 -30.14 -10.31 53.08
C GLU A 219 -30.06 -9.68 54.48
N ILE A 220 -29.42 -8.51 54.61
CA ILE A 220 -29.32 -7.80 55.90
C ILE A 220 -30.69 -7.30 56.38
N GLU A 221 -31.57 -6.86 55.47
CA GLU A 221 -32.94 -6.49 55.83
C GLU A 221 -33.74 -7.72 56.29
N ASP A 222 -33.70 -8.84 55.56
CA ASP A 222 -34.40 -10.09 55.92
C ASP A 222 -33.94 -10.62 57.28
N ASP A 223 -32.63 -10.56 57.60
CA ASP A 223 -32.09 -10.94 58.90
C ASP A 223 -32.60 -10.00 60.02
N ILE A 224 -32.71 -8.69 59.76
CA ILE A 224 -33.24 -7.69 60.70
C ILE A 224 -34.76 -7.85 60.92
N TRP A 225 -35.52 -8.29 59.91
CA TRP A 225 -36.94 -8.60 60.04
C TRP A 225 -37.16 -9.90 60.82
N LYS A 226 -36.37 -10.94 60.54
CA LYS A 226 -36.41 -12.19 61.31
C LYS A 226 -36.06 -12.00 62.79
N GLU A 227 -35.02 -11.23 63.09
CA GLU A 227 -34.62 -10.98 64.49
C GLU A 227 -35.70 -10.21 65.27
N ARG A 228 -36.50 -9.36 64.60
CA ARG A 228 -37.65 -8.69 65.21
C ARG A 228 -38.84 -9.63 65.43
N ASP A 229 -39.14 -10.52 64.48
CA ASP A 229 -40.22 -11.49 64.60
C ASP A 229 -39.93 -12.54 65.69
N ASP A 230 -38.70 -13.05 65.76
CA ASP A 230 -38.26 -14.00 66.81
C ASP A 230 -38.33 -13.35 68.21
N LYS A 231 -38.05 -12.05 68.30
CA LYS A 231 -38.18 -11.28 69.54
C LYS A 231 -39.65 -11.04 69.95
N PHE A 232 -40.56 -10.88 68.99
CA PHE A 232 -42.00 -10.78 69.25
C PHE A 232 -42.61 -12.12 69.67
N GLU A 233 -42.14 -13.24 69.12
CA GLU A 233 -42.55 -14.59 69.55
C GLU A 233 -42.02 -14.92 70.95
N SER A 234 -40.76 -14.59 71.26
CA SER A 234 -40.15 -14.88 72.56
C SER A 234 -40.63 -13.97 73.70
N LEU A 235 -41.27 -12.82 73.39
CA LEU A 235 -41.96 -11.96 74.36
C LEU A 235 -43.43 -12.36 74.62
N GLY A 236 -43.94 -13.42 73.97
CA GLY A 236 -45.24 -14.01 74.30
C GLY A 236 -46.47 -13.16 73.95
N ILE A 237 -46.35 -12.21 73.01
CA ILE A 237 -47.48 -11.34 72.60
C ILE A 237 -48.37 -12.01 71.52
N GLY A 238 -48.05 -13.25 71.11
CA GLY A 238 -48.82 -14.01 70.14
C GLY A 238 -49.91 -14.89 70.77
N LYS A 239 -51.03 -14.28 71.18
CA LYS A 239 -52.41 -14.82 71.15
C LYS A 239 -53.35 -13.94 72.00
N ILE A 240 -53.91 -12.91 71.38
CA ILE A 240 -55.20 -12.36 71.82
C ILE A 240 -56.26 -12.95 70.88
N SER A 241 -57.23 -13.56 71.52
CA SER A 241 -58.30 -14.41 71.00
C SER A 241 -59.10 -13.83 69.82
N GLU A 242 -59.35 -14.67 68.81
CA GLU A 242 -60.66 -14.69 68.15
C GLU A 242 -61.39 -15.96 68.60
N GLN A 243 -62.02 -15.86 69.77
CA GLN A 243 -63.13 -16.70 70.16
C GLN A 243 -64.32 -15.79 70.46
N SER A 244 -65.42 -16.06 69.76
CA SER A 244 -66.79 -15.66 70.06
C SER A 244 -67.23 -14.24 69.67
N CYS A 245 -67.99 -14.16 68.58
CA CYS A 245 -69.32 -13.56 68.67
C CYS A 245 -70.29 -14.34 67.76
N CYS A 246 -71.46 -14.64 68.31
CA CYS A 246 -72.56 -15.40 67.70
C CYS A 246 -73.15 -14.74 66.46
#